data_AF-A0A1I2NY95-F1
#
_entry.id   AF-A0A1I2NY95-F1
#
_cell.length_a   1.000
_cell.length_b   1.000
_cell.length_c   1.000
_cell.angle_alpha   90.00
_cell.angle_beta   90.00
_cell.angle_gamma   90.00
#
_symmetry.space_group_name_H-M   'P 1'
#
loop_
_entity.id
_entity.type
_entity.pdbx_description
1 polymer ?
#
loop_
_entity_poly.entity_id
_entity_poly.type
_entity_poly.pdbx_seq_one_letter_code
_entity_poly.pdbx_strand_id
1 'polypeptide(L)'
;MDDVRIIELPLDRMIPTVPAFFVPYGFWWILFPGALLYFLFWGTKKDFLKLCFILFGGYTICMVVYTLWPNGLDLRQDITTTDFFSKCVLWLRSIDPPRNVCPSMHVSSTVAIDIVVRECKYIKLKYKNMETVIAVLICISTLLIKQHSVVDVFLGWAMSVLLWLIWKKVLERRTFKSTF
;
A
#
# COMPACT_ATOMS: atom_id res chain seq x y z
N MET A 1 29.36 -1.44 -0.38
CA MET A 1 27.94 -1.08 -0.64
C MET A 1 27.18 -2.35 -0.35
N ASP A 2 26.43 -2.37 0.75
CA ASP A 2 25.80 -3.58 1.29
C ASP A 2 24.97 -4.31 0.23
N ASP A 3 25.04 -5.64 0.22
CA ASP A 3 24.35 -6.54 -0.73
C ASP A 3 22.83 -6.35 -0.67
N VAL A 4 22.30 -5.39 -1.44
CA VAL A 4 20.85 -5.23 -1.63
C VAL A 4 20.34 -6.43 -2.39
N ARG A 5 19.42 -7.19 -1.78
CA ARG A 5 18.82 -8.34 -2.46
C ARG A 5 17.77 -7.87 -3.46
N ILE A 6 18.03 -8.14 -4.74
CA ILE A 6 17.09 -7.80 -5.81
C ILE A 6 15.93 -8.79 -5.80
N ILE A 7 14.71 -8.26 -5.80
CA ILE A 7 13.47 -9.04 -5.83
C ILE A 7 12.79 -8.76 -7.17
N GLU A 8 12.80 -9.73 -8.06
CA GLU A 8 12.10 -9.63 -9.34
C GLU A 8 11.69 -10.99 -9.87
N LEU A 9 10.63 -10.98 -10.68
CA LEU A 9 10.16 -12.10 -11.47
C LEU A 9 10.27 -11.77 -12.96
N PRO A 10 10.36 -12.78 -13.84
CA PRO A 10 10.28 -12.56 -15.29
C PRO A 10 9.03 -11.77 -15.71
N LEU A 11 7.91 -11.96 -14.99
CA LEU A 11 6.67 -11.23 -15.20
C LEU A 11 6.84 -9.71 -15.00
N ASP A 12 7.67 -9.28 -14.04
CA ASP A 12 7.89 -7.86 -13.78
C ASP A 12 8.51 -7.14 -14.98
N ARG A 13 9.32 -7.85 -15.77
CA ARG A 13 9.93 -7.31 -17.00
C ARG A 13 8.94 -7.24 -18.17
N MET A 14 7.86 -8.02 -18.14
CA MET A 14 6.80 -8.00 -19.17
C MET A 14 5.81 -6.85 -18.97
N ILE A 15 5.67 -6.32 -17.76
CA ILE A 15 4.78 -5.19 -17.46
C ILE A 15 5.36 -3.94 -18.14
N PRO A 16 4.59 -3.20 -18.97
CA PRO A 16 5.10 -1.97 -19.59
C PRO A 16 5.21 -0.84 -18.57
N THR A 17 6.19 0.05 -18.77
CA THR A 17 6.25 1.30 -18.00
C THR A 17 5.24 2.30 -18.59
N VAL A 18 4.26 2.75 -17.79
CA VAL A 18 3.22 3.70 -18.23
C VAL A 18 3.22 4.92 -17.31
N PRO A 19 3.91 6.02 -17.68
CA PRO A 19 4.06 7.18 -16.80
C PRO A 19 2.75 7.82 -16.33
N ALA A 20 1.68 7.75 -17.13
CA ALA A 20 0.35 8.27 -16.77
C ALA A 20 -0.20 7.66 -15.47
N PHE A 21 0.24 6.45 -15.10
CA PHE A 21 -0.14 5.82 -13.83
C PHE A 21 0.52 6.46 -12.60
N PHE A 22 1.37 7.48 -12.78
CA PHE A 22 1.73 8.38 -11.70
C PHE A 22 0.51 9.00 -11.02
N VAL A 23 -0.60 9.26 -11.75
CA VAL A 23 -1.81 9.87 -11.18
C VAL A 23 -2.45 8.99 -10.10
N PRO A 24 -2.86 7.74 -10.38
CA PRO A 24 -3.39 6.86 -9.35
C PRO A 24 -2.36 6.58 -8.25
N TYR A 25 -1.06 6.44 -8.58
CA TYR A 25 -0.02 6.30 -7.57
C TYR A 25 0.02 7.50 -6.61
N GLY A 26 0.09 8.73 -7.14
CA GLY A 26 0.15 9.96 -6.36
C GLY A 26 -1.12 10.21 -5.54
N PHE A 27 -2.27 9.69 -5.98
CA PHE A 27 -3.51 9.75 -5.19
C PHE A 27 -3.38 9.05 -3.84
N TRP A 28 -2.46 8.09 -3.69
CA TRP A 28 -2.13 7.46 -2.42
C TRP A 28 -1.75 8.48 -1.33
N TRP A 29 -1.04 9.58 -1.68
CA TRP A 29 -0.70 10.65 -0.73
C TRP A 29 -1.89 11.39 -0.17
N ILE A 30 -3.04 11.33 -0.84
CA ILE A 30 -4.31 11.88 -0.35
C ILE A 30 -5.10 10.79 0.38
N LEU A 31 -5.20 9.60 -0.22
CA LEU A 31 -5.99 8.49 0.33
C LEU A 31 -5.50 8.06 1.71
N PHE A 32 -4.19 7.89 1.90
CA PHE A 32 -3.61 7.42 3.15
C PHE A 32 -3.94 8.34 4.35
N PRO A 33 -3.51 9.61 4.38
CA PRO A 33 -3.83 10.51 5.49
C PRO A 33 -5.33 10.85 5.52
N GLY A 34 -5.99 10.95 4.37
CA GLY A 34 -7.42 11.22 4.27
C GLY A 34 -8.27 10.13 4.94
N ALA A 35 -7.93 8.86 4.76
CA ALA A 35 -8.62 7.75 5.43
C ALA A 35 -8.40 7.79 6.94
N LEU A 36 -7.15 8.03 7.40
CA LEU A 36 -6.88 8.17 8.84
C LEU A 36 -7.69 9.29 9.48
N LEU A 37 -7.71 10.48 8.86
CA LEU A 37 -8.51 11.61 9.35
C LEU A 37 -10.01 11.32 9.30
N TYR A 38 -10.49 10.70 8.21
CA TYR A 38 -11.89 10.32 8.08
C TYR A 38 -12.33 9.40 9.22
N PHE A 39 -11.58 8.33 9.49
CA PHE A 39 -11.92 7.38 10.54
C PHE A 39 -11.73 7.95 11.95
N LEU A 40 -10.79 8.89 12.14
CA LEU A 40 -10.59 9.58 13.41
C LEU A 40 -11.80 10.44 13.79
N PHE A 41 -12.35 11.22 12.85
CA PHE A 41 -13.40 12.19 13.13
C PHE A 41 -14.82 11.68 12.88
N TRP A 42 -15.02 10.78 11.92
CA TRP A 42 -16.32 10.26 11.52
C TRP A 42 -16.46 8.74 11.66
N GLY A 43 -15.37 8.04 11.99
CA GLY A 43 -15.39 6.60 12.18
C GLY A 43 -15.83 6.17 13.58
N THR A 44 -16.22 4.90 13.71
CA THR A 44 -16.36 4.32 15.05
C THR A 44 -14.98 4.11 15.67
N LYS A 45 -14.88 4.17 17.01
CA LYS A 45 -13.63 3.83 17.74
C LYS A 45 -13.05 2.49 17.29
N LYS A 46 -13.92 1.52 17.01
CA LYS A 46 -13.54 0.19 16.54
C LYS A 46 -12.91 0.23 15.14
N ASP A 47 -13.52 0.93 14.19
CA ASP A 47 -13.01 1.02 12.82
C ASP A 47 -11.69 1.79 12.76
N PHE A 48 -11.58 2.88 13.53
CA PHE A 48 -10.34 3.64 13.65
C PHE A 48 -9.20 2.81 14.25
N LEU A 49 -9.43 2.13 15.39
CA LEU A 49 -8.40 1.29 16.01
C LEU A 49 -8.00 0.10 15.11
N LYS A 50 -8.97 -0.48 14.37
CA LYS A 50 -8.70 -1.53 13.39
C LYS A 50 -7.79 -1.02 12.27
N LEU A 51 -8.09 0.16 11.72
CA LEU A 51 -7.26 0.80 10.70
C LEU A 51 -5.85 1.06 11.24
N CYS A 52 -5.73 1.68 12.40
CA CYS A 52 -4.44 1.95 13.05
C CYS A 52 -3.63 0.66 13.27
N PHE A 53 -4.27 -0.41 13.75
CA PHE A 53 -3.58 -1.68 13.99
C PHE A 53 -3.01 -2.28 12.70
N ILE A 54 -3.82 -2.40 11.65
CA ILE A 54 -3.38 -3.00 10.38
C ILE A 54 -2.32 -2.11 9.74
N LEU A 55 -2.55 -0.80 9.71
CA LEU A 55 -1.69 0.16 9.03
C LEU A 55 -0.33 0.29 9.72
N PHE A 56 -0.32 0.67 11.01
CA PHE A 56 0.94 0.84 11.74
C PHE A 56 1.63 -0.50 12.01
N GLY A 57 0.87 -1.58 12.16
CA GLY A 57 1.42 -2.94 12.21
C GLY A 57 2.17 -3.29 10.93
N GLY A 58 1.57 -3.02 9.76
CA GLY A 58 2.20 -3.24 8.46
C GLY A 58 3.49 -2.41 8.29
N TYR A 59 3.45 -1.13 8.65
CA TYR A 59 4.61 -0.24 8.60
C TYR A 59 5.73 -0.72 9.52
N THR A 60 5.39 -1.14 10.74
CA THR A 60 6.37 -1.67 11.69
C THR A 60 7.04 -2.92 11.14
N ILE A 61 6.27 -3.86 10.56
CA ILE A 61 6.82 -5.06 9.93
C ILE A 61 7.72 -4.69 8.76
N CYS A 62 7.29 -3.80 7.85
CA CYS A 62 8.13 -3.30 6.76
C CYS A 62 9.46 -2.75 7.29
N MET A 63 9.44 -1.85 8.28
CA MET A 63 10.66 -1.26 8.83
C MET A 63 11.61 -2.31 9.44
N VAL A 64 11.07 -3.29 10.16
CA VAL A 64 11.86 -4.42 10.68
C VAL A 64 12.47 -5.24 9.55
N VAL A 65 11.68 -5.60 8.54
CA VAL A 65 12.16 -6.36 7.37
C VAL A 65 13.25 -5.59 6.63
N TYR A 66 13.05 -4.30 6.37
CA TYR A 66 14.00 -3.47 5.64
C TYR A 66 15.32 -3.29 6.40
N THR A 67 15.27 -3.30 7.72
CA THR A 67 16.46 -3.19 8.58
C THR A 67 17.24 -4.50 8.63
N LEU A 68 16.55 -5.65 8.75
CA LEU A 68 17.18 -6.96 8.87
C LEU A 68 17.55 -7.57 7.51
N TRP A 69 16.83 -7.19 6.46
CA TRP A 69 16.95 -7.71 5.11
C TRP A 69 16.75 -6.59 4.07
N PRO A 70 17.80 -5.75 3.86
CA PRO A 70 17.79 -4.74 2.83
C PRO A 70 17.56 -5.37 1.45
N ASN A 71 16.52 -4.89 0.77
CA ASN A 71 16.09 -5.41 -0.53
C ASN A 71 15.85 -4.28 -1.53
N GLY A 72 15.65 -4.59 -2.81
CA GLY A 72 15.47 -3.58 -3.84
C GLY A 72 15.05 -4.15 -5.18
N LEU A 73 14.98 -3.27 -6.18
CA LEU A 73 14.55 -3.60 -7.54
C LEU A 73 15.57 -3.10 -8.56
N ASP A 74 15.72 -3.85 -9.64
CA ASP A 74 16.43 -3.44 -10.85
C ASP A 74 15.49 -3.46 -12.08
N LEU A 75 14.33 -2.81 -11.91
CA LEU A 75 13.24 -2.78 -12.90
C LEU A 75 13.11 -1.44 -13.64
N ARG A 76 13.74 -0.38 -13.12
CA ARG A 76 13.59 0.98 -13.66
C ARG A 76 14.44 1.15 -14.91
N GLN A 77 13.78 1.26 -16.05
CA GLN A 77 14.40 1.65 -17.31
C GLN A 77 14.47 3.17 -17.44
N ASP A 78 15.44 3.66 -18.23
CA ASP A 78 15.56 5.08 -18.55
C ASP A 78 14.31 5.58 -19.30
N ILE A 79 13.77 6.71 -18.84
CA ILE A 79 12.65 7.40 -19.48
C ILE A 79 13.25 8.54 -20.31
N THR A 80 13.25 8.39 -21.63
CA THR A 80 13.84 9.36 -22.58
C THR A 80 12.85 10.45 -23.00
N THR A 81 11.57 10.28 -22.70
CA THR A 81 10.49 11.23 -23.01
C THR A 81 10.42 12.37 -21.99
N THR A 82 10.03 13.56 -22.45
CA THR A 82 10.01 14.79 -21.64
C THR A 82 8.59 15.32 -21.39
N ASP A 83 7.57 14.50 -21.60
CA ASP A 83 6.18 14.84 -21.30
C ASP A 83 5.95 15.00 -19.78
N PHE A 84 4.81 15.58 -19.43
CA PHE A 84 4.47 15.90 -18.04
C PHE A 84 4.50 14.66 -17.13
N PHE A 85 3.91 13.55 -17.55
CA PHE A 85 3.83 12.34 -16.73
C PHE A 85 5.21 11.69 -16.55
N SER A 86 6.02 11.66 -17.62
CA SER A 86 7.41 11.20 -17.55
C SER A 86 8.24 12.01 -16.56
N LYS A 87 8.10 13.35 -16.55
CA LYS A 87 8.75 14.23 -15.57
C LYS A 87 8.29 13.95 -14.14
N CYS A 88 6.99 13.71 -13.93
CA CYS A 88 6.47 13.34 -12.61
C CYS A 88 7.05 12.00 -12.11
N VAL A 89 7.16 10.99 -12.98
CA VAL A 89 7.80 9.71 -12.62
C VAL A 89 9.28 9.89 -12.33
N LEU A 90 10.01 10.67 -13.13
CA LEU A 90 11.43 10.96 -12.87
C LEU A 90 11.63 11.69 -11.54
N TRP A 91 10.75 12.65 -11.22
CA TRP A 91 10.74 13.31 -9.92
C TRP A 91 10.45 12.32 -8.78
N LEU A 92 9.43 11.47 -8.92
CA LEU A 92 9.14 10.41 -7.95
C LEU A 92 10.36 9.53 -7.71
N ARG A 93 11.04 9.11 -8.78
CA ARG A 93 12.24 8.25 -8.69
C ARG A 93 13.40 8.93 -7.95
N SER A 94 13.46 10.26 -7.94
CA SER A 94 14.49 11.02 -7.22
C SER A 94 14.25 11.12 -5.71
N ILE A 95 12.98 11.06 -5.28
CA ILE A 95 12.61 11.15 -3.86
C ILE A 95 12.33 9.79 -3.22
N ASP A 96 12.00 8.78 -4.04
CA ASP A 96 11.65 7.43 -3.61
C ASP A 96 12.53 6.42 -4.38
N PRO A 97 13.68 6.00 -3.82
CA PRO A 97 14.60 5.06 -4.46
C PRO A 97 14.04 3.63 -4.49
N PRO A 98 14.48 2.76 -5.42
CA PRO A 98 13.98 1.39 -5.53
C PRO A 98 14.67 0.46 -4.50
N ARG A 99 14.76 0.90 -3.25
CA ARG A 99 15.36 0.18 -2.12
C ARG A 99 14.34 0.07 -1.00
N ASN A 100 14.41 -1.04 -0.26
CA ASN A 100 13.55 -1.34 0.86
C ASN A 100 12.08 -1.28 0.45
N VAL A 101 11.73 -2.11 -0.53
CA VAL A 101 10.41 -2.07 -1.21
C VAL A 101 9.52 -3.25 -0.83
N CYS A 102 10.07 -4.33 -0.28
CA CYS A 102 9.37 -5.59 -0.07
C CYS A 102 9.27 -5.97 1.40
N PRO A 103 8.07 -6.14 1.96
CA PRO A 103 6.74 -5.99 1.33
C PRO A 103 6.37 -4.51 1.07
N SER A 104 5.45 -4.25 0.13
CA SER A 104 5.07 -2.88 -0.24
C SER A 104 4.25 -2.16 0.85
N MET A 105 4.76 -1.04 1.37
CA MET A 105 4.01 -0.16 2.29
C MET A 105 2.82 0.53 1.62
N HIS A 106 2.94 0.92 0.34
CA HIS A 106 1.87 1.52 -0.44
C HIS A 106 0.69 0.56 -0.55
N VAL A 107 0.96 -0.68 -0.95
CA VAL A 107 -0.08 -1.72 -1.06
C VAL A 107 -0.62 -2.08 0.31
N SER A 108 0.23 -2.24 1.33
CA SER A 108 -0.22 -2.58 2.67
C SER A 108 -1.23 -1.56 3.23
N SER A 109 -0.88 -0.26 3.18
CA SER A 109 -1.77 0.82 3.66
C SER A 109 -3.05 0.92 2.84
N THR A 110 -2.96 0.86 1.51
CA THR A 110 -4.13 0.87 0.62
C THR A 110 -5.09 -0.28 0.92
N VAL A 111 -4.57 -1.50 1.06
CA VAL A 111 -5.39 -2.68 1.38
C VAL A 111 -5.97 -2.59 2.80
N ALA A 112 -5.22 -2.03 3.76
CA ALA A 112 -5.73 -1.79 5.11
C ALA A 112 -6.96 -0.86 5.10
N ILE A 113 -6.91 0.20 4.29
CA ILE A 113 -8.02 1.15 4.11
C ILE A 113 -9.23 0.45 3.47
N ASP A 114 -9.04 -0.26 2.35
CA ASP A 114 -10.14 -0.97 1.67
C ASP A 114 -10.81 -2.01 2.58
N ILE A 115 -10.03 -2.78 3.34
CA ILE A 115 -10.57 -3.74 4.33
C ILE A 115 -11.47 -3.02 5.33
N VAL A 116 -11.02 -1.90 5.90
CA VAL A 116 -11.79 -1.17 6.92
C VAL A 116 -13.05 -0.58 6.29
N VAL A 117 -12.93 0.10 5.14
CA VAL A 117 -14.05 0.70 4.39
C VAL A 117 -15.10 -0.34 4.03
N ARG A 118 -14.68 -1.53 3.55
CA ARG A 118 -15.59 -2.63 3.19
C ARG A 118 -16.41 -3.14 4.37
N GLU A 119 -15.82 -3.16 5.56
CA GLU A 119 -16.49 -3.63 6.77
C GLU A 119 -17.35 -2.57 7.47
N CYS A 120 -17.16 -1.30 7.16
CA CYS A 120 -17.93 -0.22 7.77
C CYS A 120 -19.41 -0.30 7.37
N LYS A 121 -20.29 -0.35 8.37
CA LYS A 121 -21.74 -0.51 8.15
C LYS A 121 -22.41 0.76 7.62
N TYR A 122 -21.87 1.94 7.94
CA TYR A 122 -22.45 3.24 7.60
C TYR A 122 -22.02 3.77 6.22
N ILE A 123 -21.00 3.16 5.60
CA ILE A 123 -20.59 3.52 4.23
C ILE A 123 -21.46 2.77 3.23
N LYS A 124 -22.06 3.50 2.28
CA LYS A 124 -22.90 2.89 1.22
C LYS A 124 -22.06 2.05 0.26
N LEU A 125 -22.62 0.95 -0.24
CA LEU A 125 -21.93 -0.01 -1.13
C LEU A 125 -21.27 0.66 -2.35
N LYS A 126 -21.92 1.66 -2.96
CA LYS A 126 -21.35 2.40 -4.09
C LYS A 126 -20.00 3.05 -3.78
N TYR A 127 -19.83 3.59 -2.57
CA TYR A 127 -18.59 4.23 -2.15
C TYR A 127 -17.52 3.21 -1.77
N LYS A 128 -17.93 2.05 -1.24
CA LYS A 128 -17.02 0.91 -1.02
C LYS A 128 -16.44 0.42 -2.35
N ASN A 129 -17.30 0.21 -3.35
CA ASN A 129 -16.85 -0.24 -4.66
C ASN A 129 -15.93 0.78 -5.33
N MET A 130 -16.25 2.07 -5.23
CA MET A 130 -15.40 3.15 -5.75
C MET A 130 -14.04 3.17 -5.06
N GLU A 131 -14.00 3.02 -3.75
CA GLU A 131 -12.75 2.97 -2.99
C GLU A 131 -11.94 1.71 -3.32
N THR A 132 -12.56 0.54 -3.48
CA THR A 132 -11.85 -0.66 -3.97
C THR A 132 -11.24 -0.46 -5.36
N VAL A 133 -11.96 0.20 -6.28
CA VAL A 133 -11.42 0.50 -7.61
C VAL A 133 -10.18 1.39 -7.49
N ILE A 134 -10.23 2.42 -6.64
CA ILE A 134 -9.07 3.28 -6.35
C ILE A 134 -7.92 2.46 -5.75
N ALA A 135 -8.21 1.58 -4.79
CA ALA A 135 -7.22 0.74 -4.14
C ALA A 135 -6.51 -0.18 -5.14
N VAL A 136 -7.27 -0.83 -6.04
CA VAL A 136 -6.74 -1.66 -7.11
C VAL A 136 -5.90 -0.83 -8.09
N LEU A 137 -6.36 0.37 -8.47
CA LEU A 137 -5.61 1.26 -9.34
C LEU A 137 -4.28 1.72 -8.73
N ILE A 138 -4.24 1.98 -7.42
CA ILE A 138 -2.99 2.28 -6.70
C ILE A 138 -2.06 1.06 -6.72
N CYS A 139 -2.57 -0.14 -6.46
CA CYS A 139 -1.73 -1.34 -6.49
C CYS A 139 -1.14 -1.59 -7.89
N ILE A 140 -1.96 -1.49 -8.93
CA ILE A 140 -1.52 -1.65 -10.32
C ILE A 140 -0.55 -0.54 -10.73
N SER A 141 -0.78 0.70 -10.28
CA SER A 141 0.09 1.82 -10.65
C SER A 141 1.51 1.65 -10.15
N THR A 142 1.70 1.04 -8.97
CA THR A 142 3.05 0.74 -8.44
C THR A 142 3.86 -0.16 -9.37
N LEU A 143 3.20 -1.10 -10.06
CA LEU A 143 3.82 -1.99 -11.04
C LEU A 143 4.12 -1.24 -12.34
N LEU A 144 3.16 -0.47 -12.84
CA LEU A 144 3.26 0.25 -14.12
C LEU A 144 4.27 1.40 -14.10
N ILE A 145 4.58 1.97 -12.95
CA ILE A 145 5.65 2.99 -12.83
C ILE A 145 7.01 2.41 -12.42
N LYS A 146 7.10 1.08 -12.26
CA LYS A 146 8.29 0.34 -11.81
C LYS A 146 8.75 0.73 -10.40
N GLN A 147 7.78 0.87 -9.49
CA GLN A 147 8.06 1.11 -8.07
C GLN A 147 8.10 -0.17 -7.25
N HIS A 148 7.33 -1.18 -7.63
CA HIS A 148 7.23 -2.45 -6.95
C HIS A 148 7.31 -3.61 -7.95
N SER A 149 7.89 -4.73 -7.51
CA SER A 149 7.67 -6.04 -8.12
C SER A 149 6.28 -6.57 -7.73
N VAL A 150 5.74 -7.48 -8.55
CA VAL A 150 4.54 -8.28 -8.22
C VAL A 150 4.69 -8.99 -6.88
N VAL A 151 5.91 -9.41 -6.50
CA VAL A 151 6.18 -10.03 -5.20
C VAL A 151 5.92 -9.04 -4.05
N ASP A 152 6.40 -7.80 -4.17
CA ASP A 152 6.22 -6.76 -3.16
C ASP A 152 4.73 -6.44 -2.94
N VAL A 153 3.98 -6.37 -4.05
CA VAL A 153 2.54 -6.14 -4.05
C VAL A 153 1.81 -7.30 -3.37
N PHE A 154 2.12 -8.54 -3.76
CA PHE A 154 1.49 -9.71 -3.17
C PHE A 154 1.78 -9.81 -1.66
N LEU A 155 3.03 -9.63 -1.25
CA LEU A 155 3.40 -9.69 0.16
C LEU A 155 2.81 -8.53 0.97
N GLY A 156 2.73 -7.33 0.40
CA GLY A 156 2.04 -6.20 1.03
C GLY A 156 0.54 -6.47 1.26
N TRP A 157 -0.14 -7.04 0.26
CA TRP A 157 -1.54 -7.46 0.37
C TRP A 157 -1.72 -8.57 1.40
N ALA A 158 -0.92 -9.64 1.31
CA ALA A 158 -1.00 -10.79 2.20
C ALA A 158 -0.75 -10.39 3.67
N MET A 159 0.21 -9.50 3.90
CA MET A 159 0.49 -8.94 5.23
C MET A 159 -0.71 -8.20 5.80
N SER A 160 -1.35 -7.31 5.02
CA SER A 160 -2.55 -6.59 5.49
C SER A 160 -3.71 -7.53 5.80
N VAL A 161 -3.93 -8.56 4.96
CA VAL A 161 -4.94 -9.60 5.23
C VAL A 161 -4.62 -10.37 6.52
N LEU A 162 -3.36 -10.74 6.74
CA LEU A 162 -2.95 -11.44 7.96
C LEU A 162 -3.18 -10.60 9.22
N LEU A 163 -2.79 -9.32 9.19
CA LEU A 163 -3.02 -8.40 10.30
C LEU A 163 -4.52 -8.19 10.56
N TRP A 164 -5.34 -8.12 9.52
CA TRP A 164 -6.80 -8.08 9.67
C TRP A 164 -7.36 -9.36 10.31
N LEU A 165 -6.88 -10.55 9.90
CA LEU A 165 -7.29 -11.82 10.52
C LEU A 165 -6.91 -11.88 12.01
N ILE A 166 -5.72 -11.39 12.36
CA ILE A 166 -5.26 -11.27 13.75
C ILE A 166 -6.20 -10.34 14.53
N TRP A 167 -6.52 -9.16 13.96
CA TRP A 167 -7.46 -8.23 14.57
C TRP A 167 -8.80 -8.91 14.87
N LYS A 168 -9.42 -9.55 13.87
CA LYS A 168 -10.73 -10.21 14.03
C LYS A 168 -10.73 -11.33 15.06
N LYS A 169 -9.73 -12.21 15.01
CA LYS A 169 -9.71 -13.42 15.84
C LYS A 169 -9.31 -13.12 17.29
N VAL A 170 -8.38 -12.19 17.49
CA VAL A 170 -7.71 -11.99 18.78
C VAL A 170 -8.13 -10.68 19.45
N LEU A 171 -8.06 -9.57 18.72
CA LEU A 171 -8.14 -8.23 19.34
C LEU A 171 -9.58 -7.72 19.43
N GLU A 172 -10.38 -7.92 18.39
CA GLU A 172 -11.77 -7.46 18.35
C GLU A 172 -12.58 -8.00 19.54
N ARG A 173 -12.39 -9.29 19.87
CA ARG A 173 -13.05 -9.92 21.02
C ARG A 173 -12.51 -9.43 22.37
N ARG A 174 -11.24 -9.05 22.47
CA ARG A 174 -10.64 -8.61 23.74
C ARG A 174 -10.95 -7.15 24.03
N THR A 175 -10.83 -6.29 23.03
CA THR A 175 -10.97 -4.83 23.16
C THR A 175 -12.43 -4.40 23.40
N PHE A 176 -13.42 -5.17 22.94
CA PHE A 176 -14.83 -4.79 23.00
C PHE A 176 -15.71 -5.75 23.83
N LYS A 177 -15.10 -6.64 24.62
CA LYS A 177 -15.83 -7.47 25.61
C LYS A 177 -16.04 -6.81 26.97
N SER A 178 -15.38 -5.68 27.29
CA SER A 178 -15.49 -5.02 28.60
C SER A 178 -16.52 -3.88 28.66
N THR A 179 -17.49 -3.84 27.75
CA THR A 179 -18.47 -2.73 27.65
C THR A 179 -19.92 -3.21 27.75
N PHE A 180 -20.15 -4.44 28.20
CA PHE A 180 -21.46 -4.97 28.55
C PHE A 180 -21.39 -5.68 29.89
#